data_AF-A0A8J7YD93-F1
#
_entry.id   AF-A0A8J7YD93-F1
#
_cell.length_a   1.000
_cell.length_b   1.000
_cell.length_c   1.000
_cell.angle_alpha   90.00
_cell.angle_beta   90.00
_cell.angle_gamma   90.00
#
_symmetry.space_group_name_H-M   'P 1'
#
loop_
_entity.id
_entity.type
_entity.pdbx_description
1 polymer ?
#
loop_
_entity_poly.entity_id
_entity_poly.type
_entity_poly.pdbx_seq_one_letter_code
_entity_poly.pdbx_strand_id
1 'polypeptide(L)'
;MNGLRTGPTVGIVGCVAYLLVLVVPYLIVETTSAVGAYYGAGALSPAIAAVFALLTIIVLAAGREGRTDPSLAAGAGLVLGVFIIGISLLWATTVPNSLVLGLTESTLIEQHRWAVVTAAVPIPLGAVWFAVGLDLL
;
A
#
# COMPACT_ATOMS: atom_id res chain seq x y z
N MET A 1 -15.46 19.22 -10.54
CA MET A 1 -14.58 18.90 -11.70
C MET A 1 -13.18 18.37 -11.30
N ASN A 2 -12.54 18.81 -10.20
CA ASN A 2 -11.18 18.33 -9.85
C ASN A 2 -11.11 16.87 -9.32
N GLY A 3 -12.18 16.34 -8.72
CA GLY A 3 -12.19 15.00 -8.10
C GLY A 3 -11.89 13.84 -9.06
N LEU A 4 -12.32 13.95 -10.33
CA LEU A 4 -12.15 12.91 -11.36
C LEU A 4 -10.70 12.62 -11.74
N ARG A 5 -9.80 13.60 -11.57
CA ARG A 5 -8.36 13.44 -11.83
C ARG A 5 -7.56 13.40 -10.54
N THR A 6 -7.91 14.22 -9.56
CA THR A 6 -7.18 14.31 -8.30
C THR A 6 -7.34 13.04 -7.46
N GLY A 7 -8.56 12.52 -7.30
CA GLY A 7 -8.82 11.30 -6.50
C GLY A 7 -7.99 10.10 -6.95
N PRO A 8 -8.05 9.68 -8.23
CA PRO A 8 -7.21 8.59 -8.75
C PRO A 8 -5.71 8.87 -8.57
N THR A 9 -5.28 10.10 -8.75
CA THR A 9 -3.86 10.48 -8.63
C THR A 9 -3.38 10.35 -7.18
N VAL A 10 -4.19 10.73 -6.18
CA VAL A 10 -3.86 10.49 -4.77
C VAL A 10 -3.70 9.00 -4.48
N GLY A 11 -4.61 8.18 -4.99
CA GLY A 11 -4.53 6.72 -4.81
C GLY A 11 -3.27 6.13 -5.45
N ILE A 12 -2.95 6.54 -6.68
CA ILE A 12 -1.73 6.12 -7.40
C ILE A 12 -0.46 6.54 -6.63
N VAL A 13 -0.38 7.79 -6.18
CA VAL A 13 0.76 8.28 -5.38
C VAL A 13 0.88 7.50 -4.07
N GLY A 14 -0.25 7.17 -3.43
CA GLY A 14 -0.29 6.28 -2.27
C GLY A 14 0.29 4.90 -2.57
N CYS A 15 -0.09 4.27 -3.68
CA CYS A 15 0.47 2.99 -4.10
C CYS A 15 1.98 3.06 -4.34
N VAL A 16 2.45 4.11 -5.01
CA VAL A 16 3.89 4.31 -5.26
C VAL A 16 4.64 4.52 -3.94
N ALA A 17 4.12 5.35 -3.03
CA ALA A 17 4.71 5.56 -1.72
C ALA A 17 4.78 4.25 -0.91
N TYR A 18 3.69 3.48 -0.89
CA TYR A 18 3.64 2.17 -0.25
C TYR A 18 4.71 1.21 -0.79
N LEU A 19 4.86 1.12 -2.11
CA LEU A 19 5.88 0.29 -2.76
C LEU A 19 7.30 0.76 -2.42
N LEU A 20 7.55 2.07 -2.42
CA LEU A 20 8.86 2.63 -2.04
C LEU A 20 9.21 2.32 -0.58
N VAL A 21 8.25 2.41 0.34
CA VAL A 21 8.46 2.03 1.75
C VAL A 21 8.86 0.56 1.85
N LEU A 22 8.23 -0.35 1.10
CA LEU A 22 8.61 -1.77 1.06
C LEU A 22 10.02 -2.02 0.48
N VAL A 23 10.57 -1.08 -0.28
CA VAL A 23 11.94 -1.20 -0.80
C VAL A 23 12.97 -0.78 0.27
N VAL A 24 12.59 0.06 1.24
CA VAL A 24 13.53 0.66 2.21
C VAL A 24 14.41 -0.37 2.92
N PRO A 25 13.91 -1.50 3.48
CA PRO A 25 14.77 -2.47 4.17
C PRO A 25 15.85 -3.07 3.27
N TYR A 26 15.60 -3.24 1.97
CA TYR A 26 16.59 -3.73 1.02
C TYR A 26 17.75 -2.75 0.78
N LEU A 27 17.57 -1.46 1.13
CA LEU A 27 18.58 -0.42 0.95
C LEU A 27 19.42 -0.19 2.21
N ILE A 28 18.88 -0.51 3.40
CA ILE A 28 19.51 -0.18 4.69
C ILE A 28 19.97 -1.40 5.49
N VAL A 29 19.47 -2.61 5.19
CA VAL A 29 19.88 -3.84 5.86
C VAL A 29 21.00 -4.50 5.06
N GLU A 30 22.15 -4.72 5.71
CA GLU A 30 23.36 -5.27 5.06
C GLU A 30 23.13 -6.68 4.48
N THR A 31 22.35 -7.50 5.18
CA THR A 31 22.08 -8.89 4.79
C THR A 31 20.71 -9.01 4.12
N THR A 32 20.68 -9.06 2.78
CA THR A 32 19.44 -9.12 1.98
C THR A 32 18.51 -10.28 2.36
N SER A 33 19.06 -11.45 2.71
CA SER A 33 18.26 -12.61 3.12
C SER A 33 17.46 -12.37 4.41
N ALA A 34 17.94 -11.47 5.28
CA ALA A 34 17.24 -11.11 6.50
C ALA A 34 15.97 -10.29 6.22
N VAL A 35 15.94 -9.51 5.13
CA VAL A 35 14.73 -8.79 4.68
C VAL A 35 13.64 -9.75 4.24
N GLY A 36 14.02 -10.84 3.56
CA GLY A 36 13.09 -11.91 3.18
C GLY A 36 12.46 -12.58 4.40
N ALA A 37 13.28 -12.90 5.41
CA ALA A 37 12.80 -13.46 6.67
C ALA A 37 11.85 -12.49 7.40
N TYR A 38 12.17 -11.19 7.42
CA TYR A 38 11.33 -10.14 7.99
C TYR A 38 9.94 -10.05 7.34
N TYR A 39 9.88 -9.99 6.01
CA TYR A 39 8.62 -9.95 5.27
C TYR A 39 7.85 -11.28 5.28
N GLY A 40 8.52 -12.39 5.59
CA GLY A 40 7.91 -13.72 5.73
C GLY A 40 7.44 -14.05 7.15
N ALA A 41 7.80 -13.26 8.16
CA ALA A 41 7.58 -13.63 9.56
C ALA A 41 6.16 -13.33 10.10
N GLY A 42 5.37 -12.52 9.39
CA GLY A 42 3.98 -12.25 9.76
C GLY A 42 3.00 -13.31 9.24
N ALA A 43 1.74 -13.23 9.68
CA ALA A 43 0.69 -14.17 9.25
C ALA A 43 0.43 -14.14 7.73
N LEU A 44 0.56 -12.97 7.11
CA LEU A 44 0.58 -12.79 5.67
C LEU A 44 1.75 -11.87 5.29
N SER A 45 2.33 -12.10 4.12
CA SER A 45 3.41 -11.25 3.61
C SER A 45 2.85 -9.96 2.99
N PRO A 46 3.48 -8.79 3.23
CA PRO A 46 3.11 -7.54 2.57
C PRO A 46 3.39 -7.55 1.06
N ALA A 47 4.11 -8.56 0.55
CA ALA A 47 4.27 -8.79 -0.88
C ALA A 47 2.91 -9.01 -1.59
N ILE A 48 1.94 -9.64 -0.93
CA ILE A 48 0.58 -9.81 -1.46
C ILE A 48 -0.07 -8.44 -1.66
N ALA A 49 0.03 -7.58 -0.65
CA ALA A 49 -0.46 -6.21 -0.72
C ALA A 49 0.30 -5.36 -1.76
N ALA A 50 1.60 -5.62 -1.99
CA ALA A 50 2.36 -4.97 -3.05
C ALA A 50 1.80 -5.29 -4.46
N VAL A 51 1.40 -6.55 -4.71
CA VAL A 51 0.73 -6.93 -5.96
C VAL A 51 -0.59 -6.18 -6.11
N PHE A 52 -1.40 -6.11 -5.04
CA PHE A 52 -2.63 -5.32 -5.06
C PHE A 52 -2.39 -3.82 -5.29
N ALA A 53 -1.30 -3.25 -4.76
CA ALA A 53 -0.94 -1.86 -5.02
C ALA A 53 -0.61 -1.63 -6.50
N LEU A 54 0.13 -2.54 -7.14
CA LEU A 54 0.41 -2.48 -8.58
C LEU A 54 -0.88 -2.56 -9.42
N LEU A 55 -1.78 -3.47 -9.07
CA LEU A 55 -3.09 -3.58 -9.73
C LEU A 55 -3.93 -2.31 -9.52
N THR A 56 -3.90 -1.74 -8.32
CA THR A 56 -4.64 -0.52 -8.00
C THR A 56 -4.15 0.67 -8.82
N ILE A 57 -2.85 0.79 -9.07
CA ILE A 57 -2.30 1.81 -9.98
C ILE A 57 -2.92 1.68 -11.37
N ILE A 58 -2.96 0.46 -11.92
CA ILE A 58 -3.51 0.18 -13.25
C ILE A 58 -5.00 0.52 -13.29
N VAL A 59 -5.78 0.06 -12.31
CA VAL A 59 -7.23 0.28 -12.22
C VAL A 59 -7.56 1.77 -12.13
N LEU A 60 -6.92 2.50 -11.23
CA LEU A 60 -7.15 3.93 -11.05
C LEU A 60 -6.71 4.75 -12.27
N ALA A 61 -5.57 4.40 -12.87
CA ALA A 61 -5.12 5.04 -14.10
C ALA A 61 -6.08 4.77 -15.27
N ALA A 62 -6.53 3.53 -15.44
CA ALA A 62 -7.49 3.17 -16.49
C ALA A 62 -8.83 3.89 -16.32
N GLY A 63 -9.36 3.98 -15.10
CA GLY A 63 -10.57 4.75 -14.79
C GLY A 63 -10.40 6.24 -15.07
N ARG A 64 -9.26 6.83 -14.67
CA ARG A 64 -8.94 8.25 -14.92
C ARG A 64 -8.85 8.58 -16.41
N GLU A 65 -8.30 7.68 -17.22
CA GLU A 65 -8.14 7.86 -18.67
C GLU A 65 -9.36 7.37 -19.49
N GLY A 66 -10.45 6.97 -18.84
CA GLY A 66 -11.67 6.50 -19.52
C GLY A 66 -11.52 5.17 -20.27
N ARG A 67 -10.50 4.36 -19.93
CA ARG A 67 -10.25 3.03 -20.51
C ARG A 67 -11.06 1.92 -19.83
N THR A 68 -11.60 2.22 -18.65
CA THR A 68 -12.50 1.38 -17.86
C THR A 68 -13.60 2.28 -17.32
N ASP A 69 -14.79 1.73 -17.09
CA ASP A 69 -15.88 2.46 -16.44
C ASP A 69 -15.36 3.09 -15.11
N PRO A 70 -15.44 4.43 -14.95
CA PRO A 70 -14.91 5.12 -13.77
C PRO A 70 -15.53 4.64 -12.45
N SER A 71 -16.81 4.26 -12.44
CA SER A 71 -17.49 3.77 -11.24
C SER A 71 -16.95 2.39 -10.82
N LEU A 72 -16.73 1.50 -11.80
CA LEU A 72 -16.09 0.21 -11.56
C LEU A 72 -14.65 0.40 -11.07
N ALA A 73 -13.90 1.31 -11.68
CA ALA A 73 -12.52 1.59 -11.29
C ALA A 73 -12.42 2.17 -9.87
N ALA A 74 -13.32 3.09 -9.49
CA ALA A 74 -13.39 3.64 -8.14
C ALA A 74 -13.72 2.54 -7.11
N GLY A 75 -14.73 1.71 -7.38
CA GLY A 75 -15.10 0.59 -6.50
C GLY A 75 -13.99 -0.46 -6.35
N ALA A 76 -13.40 -0.88 -7.47
CA ALA A 76 -12.28 -1.83 -7.45
C ALA A 76 -11.06 -1.26 -6.72
N GLY A 77 -10.71 0.01 -6.96
CA GLY A 77 -9.62 0.69 -6.26
C GLY A 77 -9.87 0.79 -4.75
N LEU A 78 -11.11 1.03 -4.33
CA LEU A 78 -11.49 1.07 -2.91
C LEU A 78 -11.31 -0.30 -2.24
N VAL A 79 -11.86 -1.36 -2.86
CA VAL A 79 -11.75 -2.72 -2.34
C VAL A 79 -10.28 -3.13 -2.21
N LEU A 80 -9.50 -2.95 -3.28
CA LEU A 80 -8.06 -3.25 -3.25
C LEU A 80 -7.33 -2.44 -2.18
N GLY A 81 -7.61 -1.13 -2.07
CA GLY A 81 -7.05 -0.27 -1.04
C GLY A 81 -7.32 -0.75 0.39
N VAL A 82 -8.56 -1.19 0.67
CA VAL A 82 -8.95 -1.75 1.97
C VAL A 82 -8.19 -3.05 2.26
N PHE A 83 -8.07 -3.96 1.27
CA PHE A 83 -7.28 -5.18 1.42
C PHE A 83 -5.79 -4.89 1.66
N ILE A 84 -5.21 -3.89 0.98
CA ILE A 84 -3.82 -3.47 1.20
C ILE A 84 -3.62 -3.03 2.65
N ILE A 85 -4.50 -2.18 3.19
CA ILE A 85 -4.44 -1.76 4.60
C ILE A 85 -4.60 -2.97 5.54
N GLY A 86 -5.59 -3.83 5.30
CA GLY A 86 -5.87 -4.99 6.14
C GLY A 86 -4.71 -5.97 6.20
N ILE A 87 -4.12 -6.32 5.05
CA ILE A 87 -2.95 -7.21 4.97
C ILE A 87 -1.75 -6.55 5.65
N SER A 88 -1.52 -5.24 5.43
CA SER A 88 -0.41 -4.51 6.04
C SER A 88 -0.53 -4.45 7.56
N LEU A 89 -1.72 -4.17 8.09
CA LEU A 89 -2.01 -4.17 9.52
C LEU A 89 -1.84 -5.56 10.14
N LEU A 90 -2.37 -6.59 9.48
CA LEU A 90 -2.24 -7.96 9.93
C LEU A 90 -0.77 -8.37 10.00
N TRP A 91 0.00 -8.08 8.96
CA TRP A 91 1.44 -8.32 8.98
C TRP A 91 2.14 -7.54 10.09
N ALA A 92 1.95 -6.22 10.17
CA ALA A 92 2.64 -5.37 11.14
C ALA A 92 2.40 -5.79 12.61
N THR A 93 1.21 -6.30 12.91
CA THR A 93 0.83 -6.75 14.26
C THR A 93 1.25 -8.19 14.57
N THR A 94 1.50 -9.02 13.55
CA THR A 94 1.86 -10.43 13.72
C THR A 94 3.36 -10.69 13.60
N VAL A 95 4.14 -9.78 13.00
CA VAL A 95 5.60 -9.91 12.94
C VAL A 95 6.20 -9.88 14.36
N PRO A 96 7.03 -10.87 14.73
CA PRO A 96 7.67 -10.91 16.05
C PRO A 96 8.62 -9.73 16.30
N ASN A 97 8.46 -9.04 17.43
CA ASN A 97 9.34 -7.91 17.81
C ASN A 97 10.82 -8.31 17.91
N SER A 98 11.12 -9.56 18.30
CA SER A 98 12.50 -10.06 18.38
C SER A 98 13.22 -10.06 17.02
N LEU A 99 12.48 -10.30 15.92
CA LEU A 99 13.04 -10.20 14.57
C LEU A 99 13.21 -8.75 14.14
N VAL A 100 12.24 -7.89 14.48
CA VAL A 100 12.29 -6.44 14.16
C VAL A 100 13.53 -5.79 14.79
N LEU A 101 13.78 -6.07 16.07
CA LEU A 101 14.88 -5.49 16.83
C LEU A 101 16.24 -6.17 16.54
N GLY A 102 16.22 -7.37 15.95
CA GLY A 102 17.44 -8.12 15.61
C GLY A 102 18.02 -7.84 14.23
N LEU A 103 17.30 -7.10 13.37
CA LEU A 103 17.71 -6.80 11.98
C LEU A 103 18.75 -5.69 11.89
N THR A 104 18.76 -4.77 12.86
CA THR A 104 19.65 -3.62 12.92
C THR A 104 19.58 -2.99 14.31
N GLU A 105 20.65 -2.33 14.74
CA GLU A 105 20.66 -1.44 15.93
C GLU A 105 19.77 -0.18 15.72
N SER A 106 19.29 0.05 14.49
CA SER A 106 18.50 1.23 14.13
C SER A 106 17.02 1.09 14.47
N THR A 107 16.46 2.13 15.11
CA THR A 107 15.01 2.27 15.36
C THR A 107 14.19 2.45 14.08
N LEU A 108 14.82 2.64 12.91
CA LEU A 108 14.12 2.77 11.63
C LEU A 108 13.34 1.52 11.26
N ILE A 109 13.89 0.32 11.51
CA ILE A 109 13.19 -0.95 11.22
C ILE A 109 12.06 -1.20 12.22
N GLU A 110 12.20 -0.71 13.46
CA GLU A 110 11.12 -0.74 14.45
C GLU A 110 9.86 -0.01 13.97
N GLN A 111 10.05 1.17 13.38
CA GLN A 111 8.95 2.00 12.88
C GLN A 111 8.53 1.65 11.45
N HIS A 112 9.39 0.96 10.68
CA HIS A 112 9.12 0.60 9.29
C HIS A 112 7.77 -0.13 9.11
N ARG A 113 7.43 -1.07 10.01
CA ARG A 113 6.15 -1.80 9.91
C ARG A 113 4.92 -0.87 9.94
N TRP A 114 5.00 0.20 10.74
CA TRP A 114 3.93 1.18 10.85
C TRP A 114 3.97 2.17 9.70
N ALA A 115 5.16 2.52 9.20
CA ALA A 115 5.30 3.30 7.97
C ALA A 115 4.64 2.62 6.76
N VAL A 116 4.75 1.29 6.64
CA VAL A 116 4.05 0.50 5.60
C VAL A 116 2.53 0.69 5.70
N VAL A 117 1.97 0.57 6.90
CA VAL A 117 0.54 0.77 7.16
C VAL A 117 0.11 2.20 6.83
N THR A 118 0.86 3.19 7.31
CA THR A 118 0.54 4.61 7.06
C THR A 118 0.62 4.95 5.57
N ALA A 119 1.59 4.41 4.84
CA ALA A 119 1.73 4.62 3.40
C ALA A 119 0.58 3.99 2.58
N ALA A 120 -0.12 3.00 3.12
CA ALA A 120 -1.30 2.42 2.47
C ALA A 120 -2.56 3.29 2.58
N VAL A 121 -2.64 4.18 3.58
CA VAL A 121 -3.84 4.99 3.87
C VAL A 121 -4.32 5.85 2.69
N PRO A 122 -3.45 6.55 1.94
CA PRO A 122 -3.89 7.37 0.81
C PRO A 122 -4.58 6.58 -0.31
N ILE A 123 -4.37 5.26 -0.38
CA ILE A 123 -4.88 4.41 -1.48
C ILE A 123 -6.42 4.36 -1.47
N PRO A 124 -7.10 3.83 -0.43
CA PRO A 124 -8.55 3.84 -0.40
C PRO A 124 -9.12 5.26 -0.28
N LEU A 125 -8.41 6.22 0.33
CA LEU A 125 -8.86 7.62 0.35
C LEU A 125 -8.92 8.24 -1.05
N GLY A 126 -7.93 7.96 -1.90
CA GLY A 126 -7.94 8.37 -3.30
C GLY A 126 -9.11 7.74 -4.08
N ALA A 127 -9.41 6.47 -3.81
CA ALA A 127 -10.55 5.78 -4.42
C ALA A 127 -11.92 6.34 -3.94
N VAL A 128 -12.07 6.64 -2.64
CA VAL A 128 -13.26 7.31 -2.10
C VAL A 128 -13.42 8.69 -2.72
N TRP A 129 -12.34 9.47 -2.80
CA TRP A 129 -12.39 10.78 -3.46
C TRP A 129 -12.76 10.66 -4.94
N PHE A 130 -12.29 9.63 -5.62
CA PHE A 130 -12.71 9.37 -6.99
C PHE A 130 -14.23 9.09 -7.07
N ALA A 131 -14.77 8.27 -6.18
CA ALA A 131 -16.21 7.98 -6.10
C ALA A 131 -17.06 9.22 -5.78
N VAL A 132 -16.62 10.07 -4.83
CA VAL A 132 -17.26 11.37 -4.55
C VAL A 132 -17.22 12.27 -5.79
N GLY A 133 -16.09 12.28 -6.53
CA GLY A 133 -15.98 13.04 -7.78
C GLY A 133 -16.88 12.55 -8.91
N LEU A 134 -17.45 11.35 -8.78
CA LEU A 134 -18.40 10.71 -9.68
C LEU A 134 -19.85 10.80 -9.16
N ASP A 135 -20.10 11.51 -8.05
CA ASP A 135 -21.40 11.63 -7.38
C ASP A 135 -22.00 10.27 -6.95
N LEU A 136 -21.15 9.32 -6.56
CA LEU A 136 -21.55 7.98 -6.07
C LEU A 136 -21.73 7.92 -4.55
N LEU A 137 -21.27 8.94 -3.83
CA LEU A 137 -21.27 9.12 -2.36
C LEU A 137 -21.57 10.58 -2.03
#